data_AF-A7TJT2-F1
#
_entry.id   AF-A7TJT2-F1
#
_cell.length_a   1.000
_cell.length_b   1.000
_cell.length_c   1.000
_cell.angle_alpha   90.00
_cell.angle_beta   90.00
_cell.angle_gamma   90.00
#
_symmetry.space_group_name_H-M   'P 1'
#
loop_
_entity.id
_entity.type
_entity.pdbx_description
1 polymer ?
#
loop_
_entity_poly.entity_id
_entity_poly.type
_entity_poly.pdbx_seq_one_letter_code
_entity_poly.pdbx_strand_id
1 'polypeptide(L)'
;MADRLMQIYTDNLEISKKVHTKNKETCLLLLRIADARRTYTAQQWQNTLSQIEELDLIPFTNEVEARRQAQNLMSLEKNLVKNIPNLLMMTMTCISKIIQDLNESTFQSITKTQQIESLKKVARNCMVYAGMIQYKMPRETYSSLIRLDIAL
;
A
#
# COMPACT_ATOMS: atom_id res chain seq x y z
N MET A 1 11.88 -16.33 -9.33
CA MET A 1 12.94 -15.94 -10.30
C MET A 1 13.59 -14.61 -9.93
N ALA A 2 12.84 -13.56 -9.56
CA ALA A 2 13.40 -12.26 -9.16
C ALA A 2 14.30 -12.32 -7.91
N ASP A 3 13.92 -13.09 -6.88
CA ASP A 3 14.70 -13.27 -5.65
C ASP A 3 16.11 -13.83 -5.90
N ARG A 4 16.23 -14.85 -6.76
CA ARG A 4 17.53 -15.44 -7.15
C ARG A 4 18.43 -14.46 -7.88
N LEU A 5 17.86 -13.63 -8.75
CA LEU A 5 18.62 -12.64 -9.51
C LEU A 5 19.20 -11.57 -8.57
N MET A 6 18.39 -11.03 -7.64
CA MET A 6 18.86 -10.07 -6.65
C MET A 6 19.96 -10.64 -5.75
N GLN A 7 19.85 -11.89 -5.33
CA GLN A 7 20.89 -12.55 -4.52
C GLN A 7 22.22 -12.64 -5.30
N ILE A 8 22.18 -13.08 -6.57
CA ILE A 8 23.36 -13.17 -7.45
C ILE A 8 23.96 -11.78 -7.76
N TYR A 9 23.13 -10.75 -7.89
CA TYR A 9 23.57 -9.36 -8.12
C TYR A 9 24.18 -8.71 -6.88
N THR A 10 23.74 -9.08 -5.68
CA THR A 10 24.23 -8.52 -4.42
C THR A 10 25.57 -9.15 -4.03
N ASP A 11 25.78 -10.43 -4.31
CA ASP A 11 27.03 -11.15 -4.06
C ASP A 11 28.17 -10.77 -5.04
N ASN A 12 27.86 -10.21 -6.22
CA ASN A 12 28.86 -9.80 -7.21
C ASN A 12 29.07 -8.27 -7.25
N LEU A 13 30.07 -7.79 -6.52
CA LEU A 13 30.51 -6.39 -6.46
C LEU A 13 30.75 -5.74 -7.84
N GLU A 14 31.22 -6.49 -8.84
CA GLU A 14 31.46 -5.97 -10.19
C GLU A 14 30.17 -5.74 -11.01
N ILE A 15 29.13 -6.55 -10.80
CA ILE A 15 27.83 -6.39 -11.48
C ILE A 15 27.01 -5.31 -10.77
N SER A 16 27.13 -5.25 -9.44
CA SER A 16 26.57 -4.19 -8.59
C SER A 16 27.04 -2.79 -9.03
N LYS A 17 28.27 -2.63 -9.54
CA LYS A 17 28.75 -1.34 -10.09
C LYS A 17 28.11 -0.93 -11.43
N LYS A 18 27.57 -1.88 -12.22
CA LYS A 18 26.97 -1.61 -13.55
C LYS A 18 25.47 -1.32 -13.50
N VAL A 19 24.79 -1.69 -12.41
CA VAL A 19 23.36 -1.40 -12.23
C VAL A 19 23.21 -0.08 -11.50
N HIS A 20 22.59 0.91 -12.16
CA HIS A 20 22.31 2.23 -11.59
C HIS A 20 21.58 2.07 -10.24
N THR A 21 22.02 2.78 -9.19
CA THR A 21 21.49 2.66 -7.81
C THR A 21 19.97 2.69 -7.75
N LYS A 22 19.37 3.61 -8.52
CA LYS A 22 17.91 3.76 -8.71
C LYS A 22 17.17 2.48 -9.15
N ASN A 23 17.79 1.66 -10.02
CA ASN A 23 17.18 0.41 -10.48
C ASN A 23 17.17 -0.65 -9.37
N LYS A 24 18.18 -0.67 -8.50
CA LYS A 24 18.22 -1.59 -7.34
C LYS A 24 17.19 -1.20 -6.30
N GLU A 25 17.08 0.09 -6.00
CA GLU A 25 16.06 0.62 -5.08
C GLU A 25 14.65 0.29 -5.57
N THR A 26 14.39 0.49 -6.87
CA THR A 26 13.12 0.14 -7.49
C THR A 26 12.86 -1.37 -7.42
N CYS A 27 13.87 -2.20 -7.68
CA CYS A 27 13.74 -3.65 -7.59
C CYS A 27 13.44 -4.12 -6.16
N LEU A 28 14.15 -3.57 -5.16
CA LEU A 28 13.90 -3.86 -3.76
C LEU A 28 12.47 -3.48 -3.36
N LEU A 29 11.99 -2.32 -3.77
CA LEU A 29 10.61 -1.89 -3.49
C LEU A 29 9.58 -2.81 -4.14
N LEU A 30 9.81 -3.25 -5.39
CA LEU A 30 8.95 -4.23 -6.06
C LEU A 30 8.93 -5.59 -5.36
N LEU A 31 10.06 -6.03 -4.78
CA LEU A 31 10.11 -7.24 -3.97
C LEU A 31 9.27 -7.10 -2.69
N ARG A 32 9.40 -5.97 -1.98
CA ARG A 32 8.57 -5.69 -0.79
C ARG A 32 7.07 -5.62 -1.13
N ILE A 33 6.71 -5.06 -2.29
CA ILE A 33 5.33 -5.10 -2.80
C ILE A 33 4.87 -6.54 -3.04
N ALA A 34 5.74 -7.40 -3.58
CA ALA A 34 5.41 -8.82 -3.78
C ALA A 34 5.19 -9.55 -2.44
N ASP A 35 5.97 -9.24 -1.41
CA ASP A 35 5.80 -9.79 -0.07
C ASP A 35 4.48 -9.34 0.58
N ALA A 36 4.14 -8.05 0.48
CA ALA A 36 2.84 -7.54 0.89
C ALA A 36 1.67 -8.26 0.16
N ARG A 37 1.87 -8.63 -1.11
CA ARG A 37 0.87 -9.39 -1.86
C ARG A 37 0.73 -10.83 -1.38
N ARG A 38 1.83 -11.46 -0.94
CA ARG A 38 1.83 -12.81 -0.38
C ARG A 38 1.05 -12.83 0.94
N THR A 39 1.33 -11.91 1.85
CA THR A 39 0.62 -11.79 3.15
C THR A 39 -0.85 -11.47 2.96
N TYR A 40 -1.19 -10.60 2.00
CA TYR A 40 -2.57 -10.31 1.61
C TYR A 40 -3.32 -11.55 1.12
N THR A 41 -2.69 -12.34 0.25
CA THR A 41 -3.28 -13.58 -0.27
C THR A 41 -3.47 -14.62 0.82
N ALA A 42 -2.58 -14.63 1.83
CA ALA A 42 -2.69 -15.44 3.03
C ALA A 42 -3.68 -14.87 4.07
N GLN A 43 -4.44 -13.82 3.74
CA GLN A 43 -5.42 -13.17 4.61
C GLN A 43 -4.85 -12.61 5.92
N GLN A 44 -3.54 -12.33 5.94
CA GLN A 44 -2.87 -11.72 7.10
C GLN A 44 -3.05 -10.21 7.06
N TRP A 45 -4.27 -9.73 7.34
CA TRP A 45 -4.67 -8.34 7.07
C TRP A 45 -3.80 -7.31 7.79
N GLN A 46 -3.50 -7.54 9.07
CA GLN A 46 -2.67 -6.62 9.88
C GLN A 46 -1.22 -6.58 9.38
N ASN A 47 -0.63 -7.75 9.14
CA ASN A 47 0.74 -7.85 8.61
C ASN A 47 0.85 -7.18 7.24
N THR A 48 -0.12 -7.43 6.38
CA THR A 48 -0.21 -6.77 5.06
C THR A 48 -0.23 -5.24 5.22
N LEU A 49 -1.05 -4.73 6.14
CA LEU A 49 -1.23 -3.31 6.35
C LEU A 49 0.08 -2.65 6.84
N SER A 50 0.76 -3.27 7.80
CA SER A 50 2.09 -2.82 8.27
C SER A 50 3.13 -2.86 7.15
N GLN A 51 3.19 -3.93 6.36
CA GLN A 51 4.12 -4.04 5.23
C GLN A 51 3.87 -2.94 4.19
N ILE A 52 2.62 -2.60 3.90
CA ILE A 52 2.29 -1.50 2.96
C ILE A 52 2.66 -0.14 3.55
N GLU A 53 2.44 0.10 4.84
CA GLU A 53 2.83 1.34 5.52
C GLU A 53 4.35 1.58 5.39
N GLU A 54 5.16 0.55 5.59
CA GLU A 54 6.62 0.66 5.48
C GLU A 54 7.15 0.86 4.04
N LEU A 55 6.30 0.73 3.01
CA LEU A 55 6.67 1.07 1.63
C LEU A 55 6.73 2.59 1.42
N ASP A 56 6.05 3.36 2.27
CA ASP A 56 5.89 4.82 2.16
C ASP A 56 5.35 5.27 0.78
N LEU A 57 4.51 4.43 0.17
CA LEU A 57 3.87 4.68 -1.13
C LEU A 57 2.39 5.11 -1.01
N ILE A 58 1.78 4.84 0.15
CA ILE A 58 0.37 5.05 0.44
C ILE A 58 0.29 5.94 1.70
N PRO A 59 -0.66 6.88 1.80
CA PRO A 59 -0.69 7.83 2.90
C PRO A 59 -1.40 7.30 4.14
N PHE A 60 -0.63 6.88 5.13
CA PHE A 60 -1.16 6.42 6.42
C PHE A 60 -1.36 7.57 7.41
N THR A 61 -0.53 8.61 7.34
CA THR A 61 -0.41 9.61 8.41
C THR A 61 -1.54 10.64 8.44
N ASN A 62 -1.65 11.49 7.42
CA ASN A 62 -2.60 12.59 7.39
C ASN A 62 -2.91 13.07 5.96
N GLU A 63 -3.93 13.91 5.85
CA GLU A 63 -4.43 14.39 4.55
C GLU A 63 -3.43 15.28 3.80
N VAL A 64 -2.62 16.08 4.52
CA VAL A 64 -1.59 16.93 3.89
C VAL A 64 -0.53 16.06 3.22
N GLU A 65 -0.09 15.01 3.92
CA GLU A 65 0.83 14.01 3.38
C GLU A 65 0.23 13.24 2.21
N ALA A 66 -1.07 12.91 2.26
CA ALA A 66 -1.78 12.30 1.13
C ALA A 66 -1.69 13.18 -0.12
N ARG A 67 -1.95 14.49 0.00
CA ARG A 67 -1.85 15.42 -1.13
C ARG A 67 -0.41 15.54 -1.65
N ARG A 68 0.57 15.59 -0.75
CA ARG A 68 1.99 15.67 -1.08
C ARG A 68 2.47 14.42 -1.82
N GLN A 69 2.18 13.23 -1.31
CA GLN A 69 2.54 11.97 -1.96
C GLN A 69 1.88 11.86 -3.36
N ALA A 70 0.63 12.31 -3.52
CA ALA A 70 -0.06 12.30 -4.81
C ALA A 70 0.63 13.21 -5.85
N GLN A 71 1.13 14.37 -5.42
CA GLN A 71 1.92 15.26 -6.28
C GLN A 71 3.28 14.64 -6.63
N ASN A 72 3.98 14.06 -5.64
CA ASN A 72 5.29 13.43 -5.84
C ASN A 72 5.23 12.19 -6.73
N LEU A 73 4.09 11.51 -6.78
CA LEU A 73 3.86 10.37 -7.67
C LEU A 73 4.07 10.73 -9.15
N MET A 74 3.89 12.00 -9.54
CA MET A 74 4.17 12.48 -10.90
C MET A 74 5.65 12.30 -11.31
N SER A 75 6.56 12.27 -10.33
CA SER A 75 8.01 12.15 -10.52
C SER A 75 8.52 10.71 -10.34
N LEU A 76 7.63 9.77 -9.96
CA LEU A 76 7.99 8.39 -9.65
C LEU A 76 8.20 7.55 -10.92
N GLU A 77 8.98 6.47 -10.82
CA GLU A 77 9.19 5.54 -11.92
C GLU A 77 7.87 4.89 -12.38
N LYS A 78 7.66 4.81 -13.71
CA LYS A 78 6.44 4.24 -14.31
C LYS A 78 6.09 2.83 -13.79
N ASN A 79 7.10 2.04 -13.44
CA ASN A 79 6.91 0.68 -12.91
C ASN A 79 6.30 0.67 -11.51
N LEU A 80 6.58 1.67 -10.69
CA LEU A 80 6.00 1.80 -9.35
C LEU A 80 4.58 2.35 -9.42
N VAL A 81 4.34 3.37 -10.26
CA VAL A 81 3.02 3.98 -10.46
C VAL A 81 1.95 2.95 -10.82
N LYS A 82 2.29 1.94 -11.63
CA LYS A 82 1.36 0.86 -12.03
C LYS A 82 0.89 -0.02 -10.86
N ASN A 83 1.64 -0.07 -9.76
CA ASN A 83 1.31 -0.88 -8.58
C ASN A 83 0.42 -0.14 -7.57
N ILE A 84 0.40 1.20 -7.63
CA ILE A 84 -0.35 2.05 -6.69
C ILE A 84 -1.85 1.71 -6.62
N PRO A 85 -2.58 1.49 -7.73
CA PRO A 85 -4.00 1.15 -7.66
C PRO A 85 -4.24 -0.17 -6.91
N ASN A 86 -3.38 -1.16 -7.10
CA ASN A 86 -3.47 -2.45 -6.39
C ASN A 86 -3.13 -2.29 -4.91
N LEU A 87 -2.12 -1.49 -4.56
CA LEU A 87 -1.77 -1.21 -3.18
C LEU A 87 -2.90 -0.50 -2.42
N LEU A 88 -3.56 0.48 -3.05
CA LEU A 88 -4.74 1.13 -2.46
C LEU A 88 -5.89 0.14 -2.25
N MET A 89 -6.17 -0.71 -3.24
CA MET A 89 -7.20 -1.74 -3.12
C MET A 89 -6.91 -2.72 -1.96
N MET A 90 -5.66 -3.18 -1.86
CA MET A 90 -5.23 -4.06 -0.76
C MET A 90 -5.38 -3.36 0.59
N THR A 91 -4.94 -2.10 0.69
CA THR A 91 -5.04 -1.29 1.92
C THR A 91 -6.49 -1.13 2.37
N MET A 92 -7.38 -0.68 1.47
CA MET A 92 -8.81 -0.48 1.78
C MET A 92 -9.49 -1.80 2.15
N THR A 93 -9.14 -2.90 1.47
CA THR A 93 -9.69 -4.23 1.76
C THR A 93 -9.22 -4.73 3.13
N CYS A 94 -7.93 -4.59 3.45
CA CYS A 94 -7.39 -4.91 4.78
C CYS A 94 -8.10 -4.12 5.86
N ILE A 95 -8.25 -2.80 5.70
CA ILE A 95 -8.95 -1.93 6.66
C ILE A 95 -10.39 -2.41 6.87
N SER A 96 -11.12 -2.68 5.79
CA SER A 96 -12.49 -3.19 5.86
C SER A 96 -12.57 -4.51 6.64
N LYS A 97 -11.67 -5.46 6.36
CA LYS A 97 -11.62 -6.74 7.05
C LYS A 97 -11.26 -6.62 8.52
N ILE A 98 -10.29 -5.79 8.86
CA ILE A 98 -9.90 -5.55 10.25
C ILE A 98 -11.04 -4.89 11.03
N ILE A 99 -11.73 -3.90 10.45
CA ILE A 99 -12.88 -3.26 11.09
C ILE A 99 -14.02 -4.28 11.26
N GLN A 100 -14.26 -5.14 10.28
CA GLN A 100 -15.23 -6.23 10.38
C GLN A 100 -14.89 -7.16 11.56
N ASP A 101 -13.66 -7.68 11.61
CA ASP A 101 -13.20 -8.57 12.68
C ASP A 101 -13.29 -7.90 14.06
N LEU A 102 -12.90 -6.62 14.14
CA LEU A 102 -13.04 -5.83 15.36
C LEU A 102 -14.50 -5.73 15.77
N ASN A 103 -15.42 -5.44 14.85
CA ASN A 103 -16.85 -5.31 15.13
C ASN A 103 -17.49 -6.63 15.59
N GLU A 104 -17.10 -7.75 14.99
CA GLU A 104 -17.57 -9.10 15.37
C GLU A 104 -17.08 -9.54 16.76
N SER A 105 -15.95 -9.00 17.23
CA SER A 105 -15.47 -9.26 18.59
C SER A 105 -16.47 -8.79 19.65
N THR A 106 -16.83 -9.71 20.56
CA THR A 106 -17.86 -9.55 21.60
C THR A 106 -17.52 -8.48 22.63
N PHE A 107 -16.24 -8.12 22.78
CA PHE A 107 -15.81 -7.13 23.76
C PHE A 107 -15.87 -5.71 23.19
N GLN A 108 -16.70 -4.85 23.80
CA GLN A 108 -16.68 -3.42 23.52
C GLN A 108 -15.67 -2.75 24.44
N SER A 109 -14.71 -2.02 23.86
CA SER A 109 -13.71 -1.27 24.60
C SER A 109 -13.40 0.06 23.92
N ILE A 110 -12.96 1.05 24.70
CA ILE A 110 -12.50 2.35 24.18
C ILE A 110 -11.36 2.14 23.17
N THR A 111 -10.47 1.18 23.44
CA THR A 111 -9.35 0.83 22.57
C THR A 111 -9.81 0.32 21.20
N LYS A 112 -10.85 -0.52 21.15
CA LYS A 112 -11.45 -1.00 19.89
C LYS A 112 -11.99 0.18 19.07
N THR A 113 -12.75 1.07 19.71
CA THR A 113 -13.30 2.27 19.04
C THR A 113 -12.18 3.16 18.50
N GLN A 114 -11.13 3.41 19.28
CA GLN A 114 -9.98 4.21 18.85
C GLN A 114 -9.23 3.57 17.67
N GLN A 115 -9.09 2.24 17.67
CA GLN A 115 -8.46 1.51 16.58
C GLN A 115 -9.28 1.60 15.28
N ILE A 116 -10.60 1.43 15.36
CA ILE A 116 -11.51 1.59 14.21
C ILE A 116 -11.40 3.03 13.67
N GLU A 117 -11.45 4.04 14.52
CA GLU A 117 -11.32 5.44 14.11
C GLU A 117 -9.97 5.73 13.44
N SER A 118 -8.88 5.13 13.93
CA SER A 118 -7.57 5.24 13.28
C SER A 118 -7.56 4.63 11.88
N LEU A 119 -8.15 3.44 11.73
CA LEU A 119 -8.25 2.76 10.43
C LEU A 119 -9.12 3.55 9.44
N LYS A 120 -10.23 4.13 9.90
CA LYS A 120 -11.08 5.02 9.08
C LYS A 120 -10.35 6.28 8.64
N LYS A 121 -9.48 6.85 9.48
CA LYS A 121 -8.62 7.98 9.10
C LYS A 121 -7.66 7.60 7.97
N VAL A 122 -7.01 6.43 8.05
CA VAL A 122 -6.15 5.92 6.97
C VAL A 122 -6.94 5.73 5.68
N ALA A 123 -8.13 5.14 5.74
CA ALA A 123 -9.00 5.00 4.57
C ALA A 123 -9.36 6.34 3.94
N ARG A 124 -9.72 7.35 4.75
CA ARG A 124 -10.03 8.69 4.27
C ARG A 124 -8.81 9.35 3.59
N ASN A 125 -7.60 9.20 4.15
CA ASN A 125 -6.37 9.65 3.52
C ASN A 125 -6.14 8.97 2.15
N CYS A 126 -6.37 7.66 2.08
CA CYS A 126 -6.29 6.88 0.84
C CYS A 126 -7.27 7.40 -0.22
N MET A 127 -8.50 7.78 0.18
CA MET A 127 -9.50 8.32 -0.75
C MET A 127 -9.15 9.71 -1.27
N VAL A 128 -8.60 10.59 -0.42
CA VAL A 128 -8.09 11.91 -0.86
C VAL A 128 -6.97 11.72 -1.90
N TYR A 129 -6.03 10.84 -1.59
CA TYR A 129 -4.94 10.49 -2.51
C TYR A 129 -5.47 9.91 -3.83
N ALA A 130 -6.34 8.90 -3.76
CA ALA A 130 -6.93 8.25 -4.93
C ALA A 130 -7.71 9.24 -5.81
N GLY A 131 -8.45 10.18 -5.21
CA GLY A 131 -9.16 11.25 -5.93
C GLY A 131 -8.22 12.15 -6.74
N MET A 132 -7.01 12.44 -6.23
CA MET A 132 -6.01 13.24 -6.93
C MET A 132 -5.34 12.50 -8.09
N ILE A 133 -5.25 11.16 -8.03
CA ILE A 133 -4.59 10.35 -9.06
C ILE A 133 -5.56 9.44 -9.84
N GLN A 134 -6.87 9.67 -9.74
CA GLN A 134 -7.91 8.81 -10.33
C GLN A 134 -7.74 8.58 -11.84
N TYR A 135 -7.23 9.58 -12.57
CA TYR A 135 -6.99 9.50 -14.01
C TYR A 135 -5.80 8.60 -14.40
N LYS A 136 -5.01 8.16 -13.42
CA LYS A 136 -3.92 7.18 -13.58
C LYS A 136 -4.38 5.75 -13.29
N MET A 137 -5.65 5.55 -12.94
CA MET A 137 -6.20 4.23 -12.59
C MET A 137 -7.29 3.81 -13.59
N PRO A 138 -7.53 2.50 -13.73
CA PRO A 138 -8.75 2.03 -14.36
C PRO A 138 -9.98 2.58 -13.64
N ARG A 139 -11.00 2.98 -14.40
CA ARG A 139 -12.24 3.58 -13.87
C ARG A 139 -12.96 2.68 -12.86
N GLU A 140 -12.89 1.37 -13.09
CA GLU A 140 -13.45 0.35 -12.20
C GLU A 140 -12.73 0.32 -10.84
N THR A 141 -11.41 0.51 -10.82
CA THR A 141 -10.63 0.51 -9.56
C THR A 141 -11.07 1.64 -8.65
N TYR A 142 -11.19 2.86 -9.17
CA TYR A 142 -11.65 4.00 -8.36
C TYR A 142 -13.08 3.80 -7.85
N SER A 143 -13.95 3.25 -8.70
CA SER A 143 -15.33 2.93 -8.30
C SER A 143 -15.38 1.88 -7.18
N SER A 144 -14.51 0.87 -7.22
CA SER A 144 -14.38 -0.12 -6.15
C SER A 144 -13.84 0.46 -4.85
N LEU A 145 -12.87 1.39 -4.91
CA LEU A 145 -12.37 2.09 -3.73
C LEU A 145 -13.48 2.88 -3.03
N ILE A 146 -14.33 3.60 -3.78
CA ILE A 146 -15.48 4.30 -3.24
C ILE A 146 -16.46 3.33 -2.55
N ARG A 147 -16.74 2.18 -3.17
CA ARG A 147 -17.63 1.18 -2.56
C ARG A 147 -17.08 0.64 -1.25
N LEU A 148 -15.77 0.42 -1.18
CA LEU A 148 -15.10 -0.01 0.06
C LEU A 148 -15.20 1.08 1.13
N ASP A 149 -14.91 2.34 0.79
CA ASP A 149 -14.97 3.48 1.72
C ASP A 149 -16.37 3.68 2.33
N ILE A 150 -17.42 3.60 1.51
CA ILE A 150 -18.81 3.73 1.97
C ILE A 150 -19.19 2.59 2.94
N ALA A 151 -18.55 1.43 2.83
CA ALA A 151 -18.84 0.26 3.66
C ALA A 151 -18.11 0.27 5.02
N LEU A 152 -17.22 1.24 5.29
CA LEU A 152 -16.43 1.33 6.53
C LEU A 152 -17.20 2.01 7.68
#